data_AF-A0A7Y3D2X0-F1
#
_entry.id   AF-A0A7Y3D2X0-F1
#
_cell.length_a   1.000
_cell.length_b   1.000
_cell.length_c   1.000
_cell.angle_alpha   90.00
_cell.angle_beta   90.00
_cell.angle_gamma   90.00
#
_symmetry.space_group_name_H-M   'P 1'
#
loop_
_entity.id
_entity.type
_entity.pdbx_description
1 polymer ?
#
loop_
_entity_poly.entity_id
_entity_poly.type
_entity_poly.pdbx_seq_one_letter_code
_entity_poly.pdbx_strand_id
1 'polypeptide(L)'
;MKSRLSLLIVSLIGLQVHGQSIERFSIDSGGAIATAGGIEIMYTIGEVNVAERTSPTVSLSEGFINAPLKISVNPAVFLQGPLFNPATPGLMNDILREDNHLPTTSPYGDGMTVNANVFNLGGASGTGPASDNIVDWVLIELRSDGDSSNILASRSALLQRDGDVVGLDGLSDVVLFVSPKNYYVSIKHRNHLGIMTSTSVALSDTAAVVDFTDANNQITNGTNAQTTFGAPTDVVAMWAGDVNGNGQVKY
;
A
#
# COMPACT_ATOMS: atom_id res chain seq x y z
N MET A 1 -89.31 -35.90 66.09
CA MET A 1 -88.39 -34.79 65.75
C MET A 1 -87.23 -35.37 64.93
N LYS A 2 -87.08 -34.97 63.66
CA LYS A 2 -86.04 -35.50 62.76
C LYS A 2 -84.84 -34.54 62.78
N SER A 3 -83.68 -34.98 63.26
CA SER A 3 -82.44 -34.19 63.22
C SER A 3 -81.83 -34.24 61.82
N ARG A 4 -81.59 -33.08 61.20
CA ARG A 4 -80.81 -33.00 59.96
C ARG A 4 -79.35 -32.73 60.28
N LEU A 5 -78.48 -33.61 59.80
CA LEU A 5 -77.03 -33.48 59.83
C LEU A 5 -76.61 -32.72 58.56
N SER A 6 -76.07 -31.52 58.70
CA SER A 6 -75.51 -30.75 57.58
C SER A 6 -74.00 -30.94 57.54
N LEU A 7 -73.48 -31.52 56.46
CA LEU A 7 -72.06 -31.70 56.20
C LEU A 7 -71.57 -30.55 55.30
N LEU A 8 -70.64 -29.72 55.79
CA LEU A 8 -70.04 -28.63 55.03
C LEU A 8 -68.76 -29.13 54.35
N ILE A 9 -68.77 -29.26 53.02
CA ILE A 9 -67.58 -29.62 52.23
C ILE A 9 -66.90 -28.32 51.79
N VAL A 10 -65.73 -28.03 52.34
CA VAL A 10 -64.88 -26.92 51.89
C VAL A 10 -64.08 -27.40 50.68
N SER A 11 -64.34 -26.79 49.51
CA SER A 11 -63.60 -27.03 48.27
C SER A 11 -62.30 -26.23 48.28
N LEU A 12 -61.16 -26.92 48.16
CA LEU A 12 -59.83 -26.33 48.05
C LEU A 12 -59.58 -25.99 46.57
N ILE A 13 -59.62 -24.70 46.21
CA ILE A 13 -59.31 -24.24 44.85
C ILE A 13 -57.79 -24.04 44.76
N GLY A 14 -57.10 -24.96 44.07
CA GLY A 14 -55.68 -24.80 43.75
C GLY A 14 -55.49 -23.85 42.56
N LEU A 15 -54.77 -22.74 42.76
CA LEU A 15 -54.32 -21.89 41.64
C LEU A 15 -53.18 -22.59 40.89
N GLN A 16 -53.36 -22.79 39.58
CA GLN A 16 -52.28 -23.15 38.66
C GLN A 16 -51.72 -21.86 38.06
N VAL A 17 -50.44 -21.57 38.30
CA VAL A 17 -49.75 -20.43 37.68
C VAL A 17 -48.91 -20.98 36.52
N HIS A 18 -49.18 -20.51 35.31
CA HIS A 18 -48.34 -20.81 34.15
C HIS A 18 -47.17 -19.81 34.12
N GLY A 19 -45.96 -20.28 34.40
CA GLY A 19 -44.74 -19.54 34.08
C GLY A 19 -44.40 -19.71 32.60
N GLN A 20 -44.13 -18.62 31.89
CA GLN A 20 -43.58 -18.69 30.53
C GLN A 20 -42.05 -18.80 30.63
N SER A 21 -41.48 -19.80 29.95
CA SER A 21 -40.03 -19.93 29.75
C SER A 21 -39.63 -19.10 28.52
N ILE A 22 -38.57 -18.30 28.64
CA ILE A 22 -37.88 -17.68 27.49
C ILE A 22 -36.66 -18.55 27.21
N GLU A 23 -36.88 -19.61 26.44
CA GLU A 23 -35.78 -20.41 25.88
C GLU A 23 -34.99 -19.54 24.90
N ARG A 24 -33.67 -19.43 25.06
CA ARG A 24 -32.81 -18.88 24.01
C ARG A 24 -32.55 -20.00 23.01
N PHE A 25 -33.11 -19.88 21.81
CA PHE A 25 -32.69 -20.72 20.70
C PHE A 25 -31.31 -20.24 20.22
N SER A 26 -30.32 -21.14 20.27
CA SER A 26 -29.14 -21.04 19.41
C SER A 26 -29.60 -21.30 17.97
N ILE A 27 -29.12 -20.51 17.01
CA ILE A 27 -29.26 -20.88 15.59
C ILE A 27 -28.23 -21.99 15.36
N ASP A 28 -28.62 -23.24 15.61
CA ASP A 28 -27.68 -24.37 15.62
C ASP A 28 -27.15 -24.76 14.23
N SER A 29 -27.84 -24.35 13.17
CA SER A 29 -27.39 -24.24 11.77
C SER A 29 -28.63 -24.21 10.87
N GLY A 30 -28.51 -23.68 9.66
CA GLY A 30 -29.59 -23.59 8.68
C GLY A 30 -29.05 -23.42 7.26
N GLY A 31 -29.93 -23.23 6.29
CA GLY A 31 -29.56 -22.97 4.91
C GLY A 31 -30.75 -23.07 3.97
N ALA A 32 -30.64 -22.47 2.79
CA ALA A 32 -31.63 -22.63 1.73
C ALA A 32 -31.00 -22.50 0.34
N ILE A 33 -31.78 -22.86 -0.67
CA ILE A 33 -31.43 -22.69 -2.07
C ILE A 33 -32.30 -21.56 -2.63
N ALA A 34 -31.65 -20.52 -3.15
CA ALA A 34 -32.30 -19.43 -3.87
C ALA A 34 -31.94 -19.52 -5.35
N THR A 35 -32.96 -19.49 -6.22
CA THR A 35 -32.75 -19.54 -7.68
C THR A 35 -33.37 -18.32 -8.34
N ALA A 36 -32.57 -17.60 -9.13
CA ALA A 36 -33.04 -16.49 -9.97
C ALA A 36 -32.22 -16.44 -11.26
N GLY A 37 -32.89 -16.33 -12.42
CA GLY A 37 -32.21 -16.12 -13.70
C GLY A 37 -31.22 -17.22 -14.12
N GLY A 38 -31.43 -18.47 -13.71
CA GLY A 38 -30.51 -19.58 -14.00
C GLY A 38 -29.30 -19.66 -13.08
N ILE A 39 -29.22 -18.80 -12.07
CA ILE A 39 -28.22 -18.85 -10.99
C ILE A 39 -28.87 -19.54 -9.79
N GLU A 40 -28.22 -20.59 -9.30
CA GLU A 40 -28.59 -21.29 -8.07
C GLU A 40 -27.56 -20.96 -6.98
N ILE A 41 -28.03 -20.42 -5.87
CA ILE A 41 -27.20 -20.12 -4.70
C ILE A 41 -27.69 -20.99 -3.55
N MET A 42 -26.83 -21.88 -3.08
CA MET A 42 -27.05 -22.63 -1.85
C MET A 42 -26.26 -21.95 -0.74
N TYR A 43 -26.95 -21.48 0.30
CA TYR A 43 -26.31 -20.84 1.45
C TYR A 43 -26.58 -21.65 2.71
N THR A 44 -25.64 -21.65 3.65
CA THR A 44 -25.81 -22.17 5.01
C THR A 44 -25.68 -21.05 6.03
N ILE A 45 -26.27 -21.22 7.20
CA ILE A 45 -26.18 -20.33 8.37
C ILE A 45 -25.60 -21.17 9.49
N GLY A 46 -24.55 -20.71 10.17
CA GLY A 46 -24.00 -21.38 11.36
C GLY A 46 -23.00 -22.51 11.10
N GLU A 47 -22.65 -22.81 9.84
CA GLU A 47 -21.50 -23.66 9.50
C GLU A 47 -20.33 -22.79 9.04
N VAL A 48 -19.10 -23.10 9.46
CA VAL A 48 -17.89 -22.46 8.90
C VAL A 48 -17.60 -23.09 7.55
N ASN A 49 -18.36 -22.71 6.53
CA ASN A 49 -18.09 -23.11 5.16
C ASN A 49 -17.16 -22.07 4.51
N VAL A 50 -15.85 -22.36 4.50
CA VAL A 50 -14.86 -21.58 3.76
C VAL A 50 -14.60 -22.31 2.44
N ALA A 51 -15.34 -21.96 1.40
CA ALA A 51 -15.11 -22.49 0.06
C ALA A 51 -15.01 -21.34 -0.94
N GLU A 52 -13.88 -21.27 -1.64
CA GLU A 52 -13.75 -20.42 -2.83
C GLU A 52 -14.22 -21.22 -4.04
N ARG A 53 -15.23 -20.70 -4.75
CA ARG A 53 -15.69 -21.29 -6.01
C ARG A 53 -15.43 -20.29 -7.12
N THR A 54 -14.54 -20.67 -8.03
CA THR A 54 -14.20 -19.85 -9.19
C THR A 54 -14.64 -20.56 -10.45
N SER A 55 -15.44 -19.89 -11.27
CA SER A 55 -15.69 -20.20 -12.68
C SER A 55 -15.08 -19.10 -13.55
N PRO A 56 -14.98 -19.27 -14.89
CA PRO A 56 -14.45 -18.24 -15.78
C PRO A 56 -15.20 -16.90 -15.73
N THR A 57 -16.43 -16.88 -15.21
CA THR A 57 -17.32 -15.71 -15.20
C THR A 57 -17.79 -15.28 -13.82
N VAL A 58 -17.65 -16.12 -12.79
CA VAL A 58 -18.13 -15.82 -11.43
C VAL A 58 -17.15 -16.37 -10.39
N SER A 59 -16.75 -15.51 -9.46
CA SER A 59 -16.09 -15.89 -8.22
C SER A 59 -17.03 -15.66 -7.05
N LEU A 60 -17.34 -16.72 -6.29
CA LEU A 60 -18.09 -16.63 -5.05
C LEU A 60 -17.12 -16.90 -3.89
N SER A 61 -17.04 -15.94 -2.97
CA SER A 61 -16.35 -16.10 -1.69
C SER A 61 -17.29 -15.65 -0.58
N GLU A 62 -17.62 -16.59 0.31
CA GLU A 62 -18.50 -16.36 1.47
C GLU A 62 -17.68 -16.00 2.73
N GLY A 63 -16.37 -15.77 2.58
CA GLY A 63 -15.48 -15.31 3.65
C GLY A 63 -15.43 -13.79 3.79
N PHE A 64 -14.81 -13.31 4.87
CA PHE A 64 -14.36 -11.92 4.96
C PHE A 64 -13.24 -11.72 3.94
N ILE A 65 -13.58 -11.22 2.75
CA ILE A 65 -12.60 -10.72 1.80
C ILE A 65 -12.00 -9.47 2.42
N ASN A 66 -10.90 -9.64 3.13
CA ASN A 66 -10.08 -8.50 3.50
C ASN A 66 -9.42 -8.06 2.20
N ALA A 67 -9.78 -6.87 1.70
CA ALA A 67 -9.06 -6.27 0.59
C ALA A 67 -7.56 -6.30 0.93
N PRO A 68 -6.66 -6.64 -0.01
CA PRO A 68 -5.24 -6.62 0.27
C PRO A 68 -4.89 -5.24 0.81
N LEU A 69 -4.38 -5.20 2.03
CA LEU A 69 -3.93 -3.96 2.63
C LEU A 69 -2.81 -3.43 1.74
N LYS A 70 -3.13 -2.34 1.05
CA LYS A 70 -2.21 -1.65 0.16
C LYS A 70 -2.14 -0.20 0.58
N ILE A 71 -0.98 0.37 0.41
CA ILE A 71 -0.78 1.80 0.47
C ILE A 71 -0.25 2.30 -0.87
N SER A 72 -0.53 3.56 -1.18
CA SER A 72 -0.01 4.24 -2.34
C SER A 72 0.87 5.42 -1.90
N VAL A 73 2.04 5.56 -2.51
CA VAL A 73 2.97 6.66 -2.26
C VAL A 73 3.35 7.27 -3.60
N ASN A 74 3.39 8.61 -3.64
CA ASN A 74 3.87 9.40 -4.76
C ASN A 74 5.10 10.21 -4.28
N PRO A 75 6.30 9.60 -4.26
CA PRO A 75 7.52 10.32 -3.91
C PRO A 75 8.05 11.11 -5.09
N ALA A 76 8.62 12.28 -4.81
CA ALA A 76 9.43 13.03 -5.78
C ALA A 76 10.86 13.19 -5.25
N VAL A 77 11.86 12.94 -6.09
CA VAL A 77 13.27 13.02 -5.71
C VAL A 77 14.15 13.35 -6.91
N PHE A 78 15.19 14.15 -6.68
CA PHE A 78 16.23 14.37 -7.67
C PHE A 78 17.56 13.73 -7.29
N LEU A 79 18.31 13.33 -8.32
CA LEU A 79 19.67 12.82 -8.20
C LEU A 79 20.66 13.89 -8.65
N GLN A 80 21.63 14.24 -7.80
CA GLN A 80 22.61 15.27 -8.10
C GLN A 80 23.36 15.01 -9.41
N GLY A 81 23.78 13.77 -9.67
CA GLY A 81 24.54 13.42 -10.87
C GLY A 81 23.78 13.76 -12.16
N PRO A 82 22.60 13.15 -12.39
CA PRO A 82 21.73 13.46 -13.53
C PRO A 82 21.27 14.92 -13.61
N LEU A 83 21.12 15.63 -12.49
CA LEU A 83 20.80 17.07 -12.50
C LEU A 83 21.97 17.98 -12.85
N PHE A 84 23.21 17.49 -12.75
CA PHE A 84 24.37 18.32 -13.02
C PHE A 84 24.49 18.64 -14.51
N ASN A 85 24.39 19.93 -14.87
CA ASN A 85 24.43 20.43 -16.25
C ASN A 85 23.45 19.68 -17.18
N PRO A 86 22.13 19.84 -16.96
CA PRO A 86 21.14 19.07 -17.68
C PRO A 86 20.97 19.56 -19.12
N ALA A 87 20.69 18.65 -20.06
CA ALA A 87 20.39 18.99 -21.45
C ALA A 87 19.13 19.88 -21.56
N THR A 88 18.16 19.66 -20.68
CA THR A 88 16.96 20.49 -20.54
C THR A 88 16.91 21.05 -19.12
N PRO A 89 16.93 22.38 -18.91
CA PRO A 89 16.85 22.96 -17.57
C PRO A 89 15.64 22.46 -16.79
N GLY A 90 15.86 22.03 -15.55
CA GLY A 90 14.81 21.50 -14.66
C GLY A 90 14.52 20.00 -14.80
N LEU A 91 15.11 19.31 -15.79
CA LEU A 91 14.98 17.86 -15.95
C LEU A 91 16.33 17.16 -15.77
N MET A 92 16.33 15.98 -15.16
CA MET A 92 17.50 15.11 -15.07
C MET A 92 17.92 14.58 -16.44
N ASN A 93 19.22 14.31 -16.61
CA ASN A 93 19.74 13.59 -17.77
C ASN A 93 19.45 12.09 -17.67
N ASP A 94 18.93 11.49 -18.73
CA ASP A 94 18.58 10.06 -18.85
C ASP A 94 19.60 9.27 -19.71
N ILE A 95 20.87 9.64 -19.66
CA ILE A 95 21.96 9.05 -20.48
C ILE A 95 22.01 7.52 -20.32
N LEU A 96 21.78 7.00 -19.11
CA LEU A 96 21.76 5.55 -18.87
C LEU A 96 20.67 4.82 -19.64
N ARG A 97 19.53 5.49 -19.88
CA ARG A 97 18.46 4.98 -20.73
C ARG A 97 18.86 5.06 -22.20
N GLU A 98 19.39 6.20 -22.64
CA GLU A 98 19.84 6.43 -24.03
C GLU A 98 20.91 5.43 -24.48
N ASP A 99 21.86 5.13 -23.59
CA ASP A 99 22.95 4.19 -23.83
C ASP A 99 22.58 2.72 -23.56
N ASN A 100 21.30 2.42 -23.25
CA ASN A 100 20.79 1.08 -22.93
C ASN A 100 21.52 0.40 -21.74
N HIS A 101 21.90 1.19 -20.73
CA HIS A 101 22.55 0.72 -19.50
C HIS A 101 21.57 0.48 -18.34
N LEU A 102 20.28 0.77 -18.51
CA LEU A 102 19.26 0.45 -17.51
C LEU A 102 18.93 -1.06 -17.53
N PRO A 103 19.12 -1.78 -16.40
CA PRO A 103 18.74 -3.18 -16.34
C PRO A 103 17.21 -3.31 -16.29
N THR A 104 16.66 -4.34 -16.94
CA THR A 104 15.24 -4.69 -16.81
C THR A 104 14.90 -5.42 -15.51
N THR A 105 15.93 -5.80 -14.74
CA THR A 105 15.80 -6.36 -13.39
C THR A 105 16.33 -5.35 -12.37
N SER A 106 15.61 -5.17 -11.28
CA SER A 106 16.01 -4.28 -10.19
C SER A 106 17.42 -4.62 -9.66
N PRO A 107 18.28 -3.61 -9.43
CA PRO A 107 19.60 -3.80 -8.86
C PRO A 107 19.59 -4.06 -7.34
N TYR A 108 18.43 -3.98 -6.67
CA TYR A 108 18.32 -4.07 -5.21
C TYR A 108 18.07 -5.49 -4.67
N GLY A 109 18.05 -6.50 -5.53
CA GLY A 109 17.92 -7.90 -5.12
C GLY A 109 16.51 -8.33 -4.69
N ASP A 110 15.48 -7.53 -4.96
CA ASP A 110 14.08 -7.85 -4.69
C ASP A 110 13.41 -8.68 -5.80
N GLY A 111 14.14 -8.97 -6.88
CA GLY A 111 13.67 -9.79 -8.01
C GLY A 111 12.65 -9.10 -8.90
N MET A 112 12.40 -7.80 -8.71
CA MET A 112 11.45 -7.04 -9.51
C MET A 112 11.97 -6.82 -10.94
N THR A 113 11.09 -6.93 -11.92
CA THR A 113 11.42 -6.77 -13.33
C THR A 113 10.44 -5.85 -14.04
N VAL A 114 10.90 -5.23 -15.13
CA VAL A 114 10.10 -4.37 -16.01
C VAL A 114 10.20 -4.86 -17.45
N ASN A 115 9.19 -4.51 -18.25
CA ASN A 115 9.29 -4.65 -19.70
C ASN A 115 10.28 -3.59 -20.23
N ALA A 116 11.16 -3.96 -21.17
CA ALA A 116 12.11 -3.02 -21.77
C ALA A 116 11.43 -1.79 -22.42
N ASN A 117 10.19 -1.93 -22.88
CA ASN A 117 9.40 -0.83 -23.44
C ASN A 117 9.16 0.32 -22.46
N VAL A 118 9.25 0.06 -21.14
CA VAL A 118 9.16 1.09 -20.10
C VAL A 118 10.26 2.15 -20.25
N PHE A 119 11.37 1.80 -20.90
CA PHE A 119 12.52 2.68 -21.13
C PHE A 119 12.50 3.39 -22.50
N ASN A 120 11.37 3.33 -23.22
CA ASN A 120 11.20 4.08 -24.47
C ASN A 120 11.12 5.60 -24.21
N LEU A 121 11.31 6.40 -25.26
CA LEU A 121 11.07 7.84 -25.22
C LEU A 121 9.59 8.13 -24.95
N GLY A 122 9.31 9.11 -24.09
CA GLY A 122 7.95 9.41 -23.63
C GLY A 122 7.47 8.48 -22.53
N GLY A 123 8.39 7.95 -21.72
CA GLY A 123 8.11 7.00 -20.65
C GLY A 123 7.53 5.68 -21.16
N ALA A 124 6.82 4.97 -20.28
CA ALA A 124 6.33 3.61 -20.59
C ALA A 124 5.27 3.53 -21.69
N SER A 125 4.60 4.65 -21.99
CA SER A 125 3.66 4.74 -23.10
C SER A 125 4.37 4.82 -24.46
N GLY A 126 5.66 5.15 -24.49
CA GLY A 126 6.39 5.42 -25.74
C GLY A 126 5.92 6.67 -26.49
N THR A 127 4.97 7.42 -25.90
CA THR A 127 4.26 8.55 -26.52
C THR A 127 4.00 9.69 -25.53
N GLY A 128 4.46 9.56 -24.28
CA GLY A 128 4.39 10.62 -23.27
C GLY A 128 5.40 11.74 -23.52
N PRO A 129 5.42 12.77 -22.67
CA PRO A 129 6.43 13.82 -22.71
C PRO A 129 7.81 13.27 -22.34
N ALA A 130 8.86 13.97 -22.79
CA ALA A 130 10.23 13.56 -22.50
C ALA A 130 10.58 13.63 -21.00
N SER A 131 9.82 14.37 -20.18
CA SER A 131 9.94 14.39 -18.72
C SER A 131 9.73 13.02 -18.09
N ASP A 132 8.87 12.19 -18.69
CA ASP A 132 8.47 10.89 -18.15
C ASP A 132 9.46 9.76 -18.47
N ASN A 133 10.54 10.09 -19.20
CA ASN A 133 11.60 9.13 -19.48
C ASN A 133 12.24 8.64 -18.18
N ILE A 134 12.54 7.35 -18.11
CA ILE A 134 13.16 6.77 -16.92
C ILE A 134 14.65 7.14 -16.84
N VAL A 135 15.07 7.65 -15.69
CA VAL A 135 16.46 7.98 -15.35
C VAL A 135 17.17 6.78 -14.75
N ASP A 136 16.59 6.16 -13.72
CA ASP A 136 17.17 5.01 -13.03
C ASP A 136 16.15 4.29 -12.11
N TRP A 137 16.60 3.23 -11.46
CA TRP A 137 15.90 2.52 -10.39
C TRP A 137 16.15 3.12 -9.02
N VAL A 138 15.10 3.21 -8.20
CA VAL A 138 15.18 3.58 -6.78
C VAL A 138 14.54 2.50 -5.91
N LEU A 139 14.96 2.42 -4.66
CA LEU A 139 14.37 1.54 -3.66
C LEU A 139 13.64 2.38 -2.62
N ILE A 140 12.34 2.14 -2.46
CA ILE A 140 11.54 2.74 -1.40
C ILE A 140 11.55 1.80 -0.20
N GLU A 141 11.89 2.32 0.97
CA GLU A 141 11.79 1.63 2.25
C GLU A 141 10.76 2.33 3.13
N LEU A 142 9.81 1.56 3.67
CA LEU A 142 8.90 2.00 4.71
C LEU A 142 9.44 1.56 6.05
N ARG A 143 9.60 2.49 6.97
CA ARG A 143 10.16 2.22 8.30
C ARG A 143 9.16 2.53 9.40
N SER A 144 9.32 1.84 10.53
CA SER A 144 8.40 1.92 11.66
C SER A 144 8.35 3.33 12.26
N ASP A 145 7.15 3.83 12.57
CA ASP A 145 6.97 5.14 13.23
C ASP A 145 7.59 5.20 14.64
N GLY A 146 7.58 4.08 15.36
CA GLY A 146 8.22 3.94 16.67
C GLY A 146 9.74 3.71 16.64
N ASP A 147 10.31 3.36 15.48
CA ASP A 147 11.75 3.12 15.31
C ASP A 147 12.13 3.23 13.82
N SER A 148 12.76 4.36 13.45
CA SER A 148 13.18 4.64 12.07
C SER A 148 14.35 3.77 11.58
N SER A 149 14.93 2.91 12.43
CA SER A 149 15.91 1.90 12.01
C SER A 149 15.26 0.60 11.51
N ASN A 150 14.00 0.34 11.91
CA ASN A 150 13.28 -0.88 11.56
C ASN A 150 12.56 -0.75 10.21
N ILE A 151 13.03 -1.48 9.19
CA ILE A 151 12.42 -1.53 7.85
C ILE A 151 11.28 -2.55 7.87
N LEU A 152 10.06 -2.10 7.57
CA LEU A 152 8.85 -2.92 7.57
C LEU A 152 8.50 -3.44 6.16
N ALA A 153 8.83 -2.68 5.13
CA ALA A 153 8.68 -3.10 3.74
C ALA A 153 9.66 -2.33 2.85
N SER A 154 10.00 -2.94 1.72
CA SER A 154 10.81 -2.31 0.68
C SER A 154 10.27 -2.68 -0.70
N ARG A 155 10.36 -1.76 -1.65
CA ARG A 155 9.93 -2.00 -3.04
C ARG A 155 10.74 -1.17 -4.02
N SER A 156 11.22 -1.81 -5.09
CA SER A 156 11.82 -1.09 -6.21
C SER A 156 10.78 -0.32 -7.02
N ALA A 157 11.18 0.86 -7.45
CA ALA A 157 10.40 1.79 -8.26
C ALA A 157 11.32 2.44 -9.32
N LEU A 158 10.73 3.20 -10.22
CA LEU A 158 11.42 3.87 -11.31
C LEU A 158 11.39 5.38 -11.10
N LEU A 159 12.49 6.04 -11.42
CA LEU A 159 12.61 7.50 -11.33
C LEU A 159 12.50 8.13 -12.72
N GLN A 160 11.63 9.13 -12.87
CA GLN A 160 11.44 9.92 -14.10
C GLN A 160 12.31 11.18 -14.11
N ARG A 161 12.48 11.84 -15.26
CA ARG A 161 13.42 12.98 -15.40
C ARG A 161 12.98 14.22 -14.65
N ASP A 162 11.68 14.41 -14.45
CA ASP A 162 11.10 15.48 -13.64
C ASP A 162 11.14 15.22 -12.13
N GLY A 163 11.62 14.05 -11.71
CA GLY A 163 11.80 13.69 -10.31
C GLY A 163 10.71 12.78 -9.75
N ASP A 164 9.65 12.50 -10.51
CA ASP A 164 8.57 11.63 -10.06
C ASP A 164 9.05 10.18 -9.94
N VAL A 165 8.68 9.54 -8.83
CA VAL A 165 8.93 8.12 -8.59
C VAL A 165 7.66 7.33 -8.84
N VAL A 166 7.71 6.47 -9.85
CA VAL A 166 6.57 5.70 -10.36
C VAL A 166 6.77 4.20 -10.22
N GLY A 167 5.67 3.46 -10.34
CA GLY A 167 5.64 2.01 -10.34
C GLY A 167 6.39 1.38 -11.51
N LEU A 168 6.37 0.05 -11.54
CA LEU A 168 7.08 -0.74 -12.55
C LEU A 168 6.49 -0.65 -13.96
N ASP A 169 5.28 -0.09 -14.07
CA ASP A 169 4.66 0.26 -15.34
C ASP A 169 5.12 1.62 -15.86
N GLY A 170 5.97 2.34 -15.11
CA GLY A 170 6.51 3.65 -15.48
C GLY A 170 5.47 4.78 -15.51
N LEU A 171 4.30 4.60 -14.90
CA LEU A 171 3.19 5.56 -14.92
C LEU A 171 2.42 5.64 -13.61
N SER A 172 2.11 4.51 -12.98
CA SER A 172 1.27 4.48 -11.77
C SER A 172 2.04 4.90 -10.53
N ASP A 173 1.34 5.33 -9.49
CA ASP A 173 1.93 5.52 -8.16
C ASP A 173 2.57 4.23 -7.62
N VAL A 174 3.48 4.37 -6.66
CA VAL A 174 4.14 3.21 -6.05
C VAL A 174 3.24 2.59 -4.99
N VAL A 175 2.85 1.34 -5.24
CA VAL A 175 2.00 0.56 -4.33
C VAL A 175 2.81 -0.43 -3.52
N LEU A 176 2.66 -0.40 -2.18
CA LEU A 176 3.21 -1.40 -1.26
C LEU A 176 2.08 -2.14 -0.54
N PHE A 177 2.24 -3.45 -0.35
CA PHE A 177 1.23 -4.30 0.30
C PHE A 177 1.44 -4.37 1.82
N VAL A 178 1.18 -3.26 2.50
CA VAL A 178 1.26 -3.13 3.96
C VAL A 178 0.03 -2.41 4.53
N SER A 179 -0.19 -2.53 5.83
CA SER A 179 -1.31 -1.88 6.52
C SER A 179 -1.22 -0.34 6.46
N PRO A 180 -2.33 0.37 6.21
CA PRO A 180 -2.39 1.83 6.36
C PRO A 180 -2.05 2.27 7.79
N LYS A 181 -1.06 3.15 7.94
CA LYS A 181 -0.64 3.80 9.20
C LYS A 181 0.46 4.83 8.89
N ASN A 182 1.09 5.36 9.94
CA ASN A 182 2.23 6.23 9.81
C ASN A 182 3.51 5.44 9.54
N TYR A 183 4.33 5.92 8.61
CA TYR A 183 5.64 5.35 8.26
C TYR A 183 6.66 6.46 8.05
N TYR A 184 7.92 6.23 8.38
CA TYR A 184 8.99 7.00 7.73
C TYR A 184 9.18 6.45 6.33
N VAL A 185 9.27 7.34 5.35
CA VAL A 185 9.52 6.98 3.95
C VAL A 185 10.97 7.28 3.64
N SER A 186 11.70 6.26 3.18
CA SER A 186 13.10 6.39 2.77
C SER A 186 13.27 6.01 1.32
N ILE A 187 14.10 6.77 0.61
CA ILE A 187 14.47 6.53 -0.77
C ILE A 187 15.96 6.24 -0.82
N LYS A 188 16.30 5.08 -1.38
CA LYS A 188 17.67 4.66 -1.63
C LYS A 188 17.95 4.59 -3.12
N HIS A 189 19.18 4.91 -3.47
CA HIS A 189 19.69 4.79 -4.82
C HIS A 189 21.07 4.14 -4.79
N ARG A 190 21.45 3.39 -5.84
CA ARG A 190 22.71 2.62 -5.89
C ARG A 190 23.99 3.45 -5.73
N ASN A 191 23.97 4.70 -6.18
CA ASN A 191 25.13 5.59 -6.25
C ASN A 191 24.93 6.94 -5.53
N HIS A 192 23.81 7.12 -4.81
CA HIS A 192 23.49 8.37 -4.13
C HIS A 192 23.16 8.09 -2.66
N LEU A 193 23.47 9.06 -1.78
CA LEU A 193 23.18 8.96 -0.35
C LEU A 193 21.67 8.82 -0.13
N GLY A 194 21.27 7.74 0.53
CA GLY A 194 19.87 7.49 0.86
C GLY A 194 19.29 8.59 1.75
N ILE A 195 18.04 8.96 1.49
CA ILE A 195 17.31 9.97 2.25
C ILE A 195 16.08 9.37 2.90
N MET A 196 15.54 10.04 3.91
CA MET A 196 14.37 9.60 4.67
C MET A 196 13.63 10.81 5.22
N THR A 197 12.31 10.72 5.39
CA THR A 197 11.52 11.77 6.04
C THR A 197 11.96 12.00 7.51
N SER A 198 11.91 13.23 7.98
CA SER A 198 12.23 13.63 9.36
C SER A 198 11.11 13.28 10.34
N THR A 199 9.87 13.23 9.84
CA THR A 199 8.67 12.80 10.56
C THR A 199 7.99 11.67 9.79
N SER A 200 7.15 10.90 10.48
CA SER A 200 6.34 9.88 9.82
C SER A 200 5.21 10.53 8.99
N VAL A 201 4.87 9.87 7.90
CA VAL A 201 3.82 10.25 6.95
C VAL A 201 2.68 9.24 7.08
N ALA A 202 1.44 9.73 7.17
CA ALA A 202 0.26 8.89 7.16
C ALA A 202 0.02 8.35 5.74
N LEU A 203 0.10 7.03 5.58
CA LEU A 203 -0.09 6.36 4.30
C LEU A 203 -1.35 5.51 4.32
N SER A 204 -2.13 5.59 3.24
CA SER A 204 -3.33 4.81 3.01
C SER A 204 -3.38 4.33 1.55
N ASP A 205 -4.51 3.75 1.15
CA ASP A 205 -4.78 3.37 -0.24
C ASP A 205 -4.89 4.58 -1.19
N THR A 206 -4.95 5.80 -0.66
CA THR A 206 -4.84 7.04 -1.40
C THR A 206 -3.39 7.50 -1.45
N ALA A 207 -2.92 7.92 -2.63
CA ALA A 207 -1.55 8.35 -2.82
C ALA A 207 -1.21 9.57 -1.96
N ALA A 208 -0.23 9.42 -1.09
CA ALA A 208 0.35 10.53 -0.33
C ALA A 208 1.58 11.07 -1.08
N VAL A 209 1.63 12.39 -1.26
CA VAL A 209 2.78 13.08 -1.84
C VAL A 209 3.91 13.15 -0.82
N VAL A 210 5.09 12.69 -1.21
CA VAL A 210 6.32 12.76 -0.40
C VAL A 210 7.40 13.41 -1.25
N ASP A 211 7.39 14.74 -1.26
CA ASP A 211 8.28 15.53 -2.10
C ASP A 211 9.59 15.88 -1.37
N PHE A 212 10.69 15.31 -1.85
CA PHE A 212 12.04 15.60 -1.36
C PHE A 212 12.75 16.68 -2.18
N THR A 213 12.13 17.27 -3.19
CA THR A 213 12.78 18.16 -4.15
C THR A 213 12.76 19.63 -3.74
N ASP A 214 11.79 20.03 -2.91
CA ASP A 214 11.60 21.43 -2.51
C ASP A 214 12.65 21.90 -1.47
N ALA A 215 13.52 22.82 -1.88
CA ALA A 215 14.53 23.41 -1.00
C ALA A 215 13.91 24.30 0.11
N ASN A 216 12.70 24.82 -0.11
CA ASN A 216 11.98 25.67 0.84
C ASN A 216 11.17 24.87 1.86
N ASN A 217 10.94 23.57 1.61
CA ASN A 217 10.22 22.66 2.48
C ASN A 217 10.93 21.31 2.59
N GLN A 218 12.16 21.31 3.11
CA GLN A 218 12.92 20.08 3.27
C GLN A 218 12.29 19.17 4.34
N ILE A 219 11.83 18.00 3.90
CA ILE A 219 11.25 17.00 4.79
C ILE A 219 12.27 15.96 5.27
N THR A 220 13.56 16.08 4.94
CA THR A 220 14.56 15.04 5.22
C THR A 220 15.04 14.98 6.67
N ASN A 221 15.34 13.77 7.14
CA ASN A 221 16.00 13.53 8.41
C ASN A 221 17.49 13.91 8.31
N GLY A 222 17.89 14.96 9.04
CA GLY A 222 19.27 15.43 9.12
C GLY A 222 19.54 16.71 8.31
N THR A 223 20.42 17.57 8.82
CA THR A 223 20.64 18.94 8.30
C THR A 223 21.36 18.99 6.95
N ASN A 224 22.11 17.95 6.57
CA ASN A 224 22.87 17.90 5.31
C ASN A 224 22.54 16.65 4.49
N ALA A 225 21.31 16.14 4.62
CA ALA A 225 20.88 14.92 3.93
C ALA A 225 20.83 15.08 2.40
N GLN A 226 20.74 16.31 1.90
CA GLN A 226 20.60 16.66 0.48
C GLN A 226 21.51 17.84 0.10
N THR A 227 21.59 18.12 -1.20
CA THR A 227 22.44 19.16 -1.78
C THR A 227 21.67 20.07 -2.71
N THR A 228 22.02 21.36 -2.71
CA THR A 228 21.64 22.33 -3.75
C THR A 228 22.71 22.43 -4.85
N PHE A 229 23.87 21.79 -4.68
CA PHE A 229 24.98 21.92 -5.61
C PHE A 229 24.67 21.22 -6.94
N GLY A 230 24.59 22.01 -8.01
CA GLY A 230 24.24 21.53 -9.35
C GLY A 230 22.73 21.37 -9.57
N ALA A 231 21.90 21.73 -8.59
CA ALA A 231 20.45 21.76 -8.73
C ALA A 231 19.96 23.14 -9.20
N PRO A 232 18.77 23.23 -9.84
CA PRO A 232 18.09 24.49 -10.09
C PRO A 232 17.81 25.29 -8.80
N THR A 233 17.46 26.57 -8.95
CA THR A 233 16.99 27.40 -7.83
C THR A 233 15.77 26.74 -7.16
N ASP A 234 15.71 26.81 -5.83
CA ASP A 234 14.65 26.23 -5.00
C ASP A 234 14.53 24.70 -5.05
N VAL A 235 15.52 24.01 -5.63
CA VAL A 235 15.57 22.54 -5.73
C VAL A 235 16.73 21.96 -4.94
N VAL A 236 16.48 20.82 -4.28
CA VAL A 236 17.49 19.98 -3.63
C VAL A 236 17.48 18.56 -4.19
N ALA A 237 18.65 17.91 -4.16
CA ALA A 237 18.87 16.57 -4.69
C ALA A 237 19.59 15.67 -3.70
N MET A 238 19.50 14.36 -3.90
CA MET A 238 20.32 13.37 -3.20
C MET A 238 21.79 13.56 -3.58
N TRP A 239 22.69 13.53 -2.59
CA TRP A 239 24.13 13.59 -2.83
C TRP A 239 24.61 12.41 -3.68
N ALA A 240 25.38 12.68 -4.73
CA ALA A 240 26.09 11.63 -5.45
C ALA A 240 27.28 11.13 -4.61
N GLY A 241 27.68 9.87 -4.78
CA GLY A 241 28.92 9.33 -4.22
C GLY A 241 28.77 8.44 -2.98
N ASP A 242 27.58 8.05 -2.54
CA ASP A 242 27.47 6.95 -1.56
C ASP A 242 27.49 5.59 -2.27
N VAL A 243 28.59 5.29 -2.97
CA VAL A 243 28.70 4.11 -3.87
C VAL A 243 28.72 2.79 -3.10
N ASN A 244 29.07 2.81 -1.81
CA ASN A 244 29.10 1.62 -0.96
C ASN A 244 27.97 1.57 0.07
N GLY A 245 27.02 2.50 0.03
CA GLY A 245 25.84 2.55 0.91
C GLY A 245 26.18 2.68 2.39
N ASN A 246 27.31 3.28 2.73
CA ASN A 246 27.77 3.38 4.11
C ASN A 246 27.35 4.70 4.79
N GLY A 247 26.50 5.49 4.13
CA GLY A 247 26.05 6.78 4.65
C GLY A 247 27.14 7.86 4.61
N GLN A 248 28.23 7.63 3.88
CA GLN A 248 29.28 8.61 3.64
C GLN A 248 29.38 8.88 2.15
N VAL A 249 29.38 10.15 1.79
CA VAL A 249 29.69 10.57 0.44
C VAL A 249 31.18 10.33 0.19
N LYS A 250 31.50 9.41 -0.72
CA LYS A 250 32.85 9.10 -1.21
C LYS A 250 32.88 9.33 -2.72
N TYR A 251 33.63 10.34 -3.12
CA TYR A 251 33.89 10.68 -4.52
C TYR A 251 34.94 9.75 -5.14
#